data_AF-Q2Q0H5-F1
#
_entry.id   AF-Q2Q0H5-F1
#
_cell.length_a   1.000
_cell.length_b   1.000
_cell.length_c   1.000
_cell.angle_alpha   90.00
_cell.angle_beta   90.00
_cell.angle_gamma   90.00
#
_symmetry.space_group_name_H-M   'P 1'
#
loop_
_entity.id
_entity.type
_entity.pdbx_description
1 polymer ?
#
loop_
_entity_poly.entity_id
_entity_poly.type
_entity_poly.pdbx_seq_one_letter_code
_entity_poly.pdbx_strand_id
1 'polypeptide(L)'
;MTRYKFLGLDMPQLTAAIGFLLITLGVVFWLTTGYVTALFPSLFGIFMLISSIGSNMRPEKNALFMHIAVLCSLSALALGSVTMLMSPDWSTSAAFLEQTVMTILGGTHFSASVASFRFGSPDGQQAERRCGHEDNPWAIPAPNNTLNYPSPNDTSPIAASVLLTSPRK
;
A
#
# COMPACT_ATOMS: atom_id res chain seq x y z
N MET A 1 -5.77 -5.92 16.76
CA MET A 1 -4.84 -5.99 15.62
C MET A 1 -4.02 -4.71 15.60
N THR A 2 -2.71 -4.80 15.73
CA THR A 2 -1.80 -3.64 15.64
C THR A 2 -1.76 -3.14 14.19
N ARG A 3 -2.09 -1.87 13.97
CA ARG A 3 -2.00 -1.20 12.65
C ARG A 3 -0.62 -0.55 12.50
N TYR A 4 -0.03 -0.66 11.32
CA TYR A 4 1.21 0.05 11.00
C TYR A 4 0.94 1.56 10.97
N LYS A 5 1.69 2.31 11.78
CA LYS A 5 1.62 3.76 11.85
C LYS A 5 2.96 4.36 11.49
N PHE A 6 2.96 5.31 10.57
CA PHE A 6 4.13 6.08 10.21
C PHE A 6 3.90 7.52 10.67
N LEU A 7 4.76 8.04 11.56
CA LEU A 7 4.58 9.37 12.19
C LEU A 7 3.22 9.52 12.92
N GLY A 8 2.67 8.43 13.44
CA GLY A 8 1.34 8.42 14.09
C GLY A 8 0.14 8.37 13.13
N LEU A 9 0.38 8.47 11.82
CA LEU A 9 -0.65 8.39 10.77
C LEU A 9 -0.82 6.95 10.28
N ASP A 10 -2.07 6.57 9.98
CA ASP A 10 -2.35 5.32 9.27
C ASP A 10 -1.95 5.43 7.78
N MET A 11 -1.71 4.30 7.13
CA MET A 11 -1.27 4.25 5.73
C MET A 11 -2.16 5.02 4.73
N PRO A 12 -3.50 4.88 4.78
CA PRO A 12 -4.39 5.67 3.93
C PRO A 12 -4.30 7.18 4.21
N GLN A 13 -4.14 7.57 5.48
CA GLN A 13 -4.00 8.99 5.86
C GLN A 13 -2.68 9.57 5.36
N LEU A 14 -1.57 8.83 5.48
CA LEU A 14 -0.29 9.22 4.91
C LEU A 14 -0.39 9.40 3.39
N THR A 15 -1.05 8.47 2.71
CA THR A 15 -1.30 8.52 1.26
C THR A 15 -2.12 9.75 0.87
N ALA A 16 -3.15 10.09 1.65
CA ALA A 16 -3.93 11.32 1.42
C ALA A 16 -3.07 12.58 1.64
N ALA A 17 -2.30 12.64 2.73
CA ALA A 17 -1.46 13.79 3.06
C ALA A 17 -0.41 14.06 1.96
N ILE A 18 0.29 13.03 1.50
CA ILE A 18 1.26 13.14 0.41
C ILE A 18 0.57 13.46 -0.91
N GLY A 19 -0.60 12.88 -1.18
CA GLY A 19 -1.43 13.22 -2.33
C GLY A 19 -1.81 14.70 -2.38
N PHE A 20 -2.26 15.27 -1.25
CA PHE A 20 -2.55 16.71 -1.14
C PHE A 20 -1.31 17.57 -1.39
N LEU A 21 -0.16 17.21 -0.79
CA LEU A 21 1.09 17.95 -1.01
C LEU A 21 1.50 17.96 -2.48
N LEU A 22 1.38 16.83 -3.18
CA LEU A 22 1.68 16.73 -4.61
C LEU A 22 0.73 17.57 -5.48
N ILE A 23 -0.57 17.62 -5.13
CA ILE A 23 -1.54 18.50 -5.80
C ILE A 23 -1.16 19.97 -5.60
N THR A 24 -0.93 20.38 -4.35
CA THR A 24 -0.57 21.77 -4.05
C THR A 24 0.74 22.16 -4.74
N LEU A 25 1.74 21.28 -4.73
CA LEU A 25 3.02 21.52 -5.41
C LEU A 25 2.81 21.79 -6.91
N GLY A 26 2.11 20.90 -7.62
CA GLY A 26 1.92 21.07 -9.07
C GLY A 26 1.09 22.31 -9.43
N VAL A 27 0.06 22.62 -8.64
CA VAL A 27 -0.74 23.84 -8.85
C VAL A 27 0.10 25.11 -8.63
N VAL A 28 0.91 25.15 -7.58
CA VAL A 28 1.78 26.31 -7.29
C VAL A 28 2.83 26.50 -8.39
N PHE A 29 3.46 25.42 -8.86
CA PHE A 29 4.45 25.50 -9.93
C PHE A 29 3.83 25.84 -11.29
N TRP A 30 2.61 25.38 -11.57
CA TRP A 30 1.89 25.76 -12.77
C TRP A 30 1.56 27.27 -12.80
N LEU A 31 1.07 27.82 -11.69
CA LEU A 31 0.76 29.26 -11.58
C LEU A 31 2.00 30.16 -11.70
N THR A 32 3.16 29.68 -11.26
CA THR A 32 4.40 30.47 -11.25
C THR A 32 5.20 30.35 -12.55
N THR A 33 5.23 29.18 -13.18
CA THR A 33 6.05 28.91 -14.36
C THR A 33 5.28 28.94 -15.67
N GLY A 34 3.96 28.72 -15.64
CA GLY A 34 3.12 28.66 -16.83
C GLY A 34 3.28 27.38 -17.67
N TYR A 35 4.17 26.45 -17.30
CA TYR A 35 4.38 25.21 -18.04
C TYR A 35 3.35 24.15 -17.64
N VAL A 36 2.70 23.53 -18.63
CA VAL A 36 1.73 22.44 -18.41
C VAL A 36 2.38 21.23 -17.75
N THR A 37 3.67 21.01 -17.97
CA THR A 37 4.42 19.91 -17.33
C THR A 37 4.50 20.05 -15.82
N ALA A 38 4.33 21.26 -15.26
CA ALA A 38 4.26 21.45 -13.81
C ALA A 38 3.01 20.83 -13.15
N LEU A 39 2.05 20.34 -13.96
CA LEU A 39 0.87 19.65 -13.45
C LEU A 39 1.11 18.15 -13.21
N PHE A 40 2.26 17.58 -13.63
CA PHE A 40 2.53 16.15 -13.41
C PHE A 40 2.47 15.71 -11.94
N PRO A 41 3.06 16.44 -10.96
CA PRO A 41 2.91 16.09 -9.55
C PRO A 41 1.44 16.07 -9.14
N SER A 42 0.64 17.04 -9.61
CA SER A 42 -0.78 17.12 -9.26
C SER A 42 -1.61 15.96 -9.82
N LEU A 43 -1.29 15.50 -11.03
CA LEU A 43 -1.94 14.35 -11.65
C LEU A 43 -1.75 13.09 -10.79
N PHE A 44 -0.52 12.79 -10.38
CA PHE A 44 -0.25 11.67 -9.49
C PHE A 44 -0.86 11.87 -8.11
N GLY A 45 -0.81 13.08 -7.56
CA GLY A 45 -1.45 13.42 -6.30
C GLY A 45 -2.95 13.13 -6.28
N ILE A 46 -3.66 13.43 -7.38
CA ILE A 46 -5.10 13.12 -7.54
C ILE A 46 -5.33 11.60 -7.49
N PHE A 47 -4.56 10.82 -8.24
CA PHE A 47 -4.68 9.36 -8.22
C PHE A 47 -4.43 8.78 -6.82
N MET A 48 -3.45 9.29 -6.08
CA MET A 48 -3.18 8.88 -4.70
C MET A 48 -4.35 9.22 -3.77
N LEU A 49 -4.96 10.39 -3.93
CA LEU A 49 -6.09 10.84 -3.14
C LEU A 49 -7.34 9.97 -3.38
N ILE A 50 -7.66 9.69 -4.65
CA ILE A 50 -8.74 8.78 -5.02
C ILE A 50 -8.50 7.41 -4.39
N SER A 51 -7.26 6.92 -4.46
CA SER A 51 -6.92 5.63 -3.87
C SER A 51 -7.08 5.60 -2.34
N SER A 52 -6.65 6.67 -1.65
CA SER A 52 -6.83 6.79 -0.21
C SER A 52 -8.30 6.80 0.21
N ILE A 53 -9.14 7.57 -0.50
CA ILE A 53 -10.58 7.62 -0.26
C ILE A 53 -11.21 6.24 -0.51
N GLY A 54 -10.83 5.58 -1.60
CA GLY A 54 -11.28 4.22 -1.94
C GLY A 54 -10.94 3.21 -0.85
N SER A 55 -9.73 3.28 -0.27
CA SER A 55 -9.30 2.44 0.85
C SER A 55 -10.16 2.63 2.10
N ASN A 56 -10.61 3.86 2.39
CA ASN A 56 -11.45 4.13 3.55
C ASN A 56 -12.91 3.69 3.34
N MET A 57 -13.45 3.85 2.13
CA MET A 57 -14.83 3.45 1.82
C MET A 57 -15.00 1.93 1.69
N ARG A 58 -13.99 1.21 1.20
CA ARG A 58 -14.05 -0.23 0.93
C ARG A 58 -12.85 -0.95 1.56
N PRO A 59 -12.88 -1.20 2.89
CA PRO A 59 -11.75 -1.81 3.60
C PRO A 59 -11.45 -3.25 3.14
N GLU A 60 -12.42 -3.96 2.57
CA GLU A 60 -12.26 -5.29 1.98
C GLU A 60 -11.27 -5.30 0.80
N LYS A 61 -11.20 -4.20 0.04
CA LYS A 61 -10.29 -4.03 -1.10
C LYS A 61 -9.12 -3.08 -0.83
N ASN A 62 -8.84 -2.80 0.44
CA ASN A 62 -7.77 -1.89 0.87
C ASN A 62 -6.40 -2.25 0.25
N ALA A 63 -6.05 -3.53 0.21
CA ALA A 63 -4.78 -3.97 -0.38
C ALA A 63 -4.62 -3.56 -1.85
N LEU A 64 -5.70 -3.57 -2.64
CA LEU A 64 -5.67 -3.15 -4.04
C LEU A 64 -5.42 -1.65 -4.17
N PHE A 65 -6.15 -0.84 -3.39
CA PHE A 65 -5.96 0.62 -3.38
C PHE A 65 -4.54 0.98 -2.93
N MET A 66 -4.01 0.28 -1.94
CA MET A 66 -2.64 0.45 -1.50
C MET A 66 -1.63 0.19 -2.61
N HIS A 67 -1.79 -0.89 -3.39
CA HIS A 67 -0.93 -1.15 -4.54
C HIS A 67 -1.02 -0.06 -5.62
N ILE A 68 -2.23 0.42 -5.93
CA ILE A 68 -2.42 1.53 -6.87
C ILE A 68 -1.69 2.79 -6.40
N ALA A 69 -1.78 3.10 -5.10
CA ALA A 69 -1.07 4.23 -4.51
C ALA A 69 0.46 4.05 -4.61
N VAL A 70 0.97 2.86 -4.29
CA VAL A 70 2.42 2.56 -4.39
C VAL A 70 2.92 2.67 -5.82
N LEU A 71 2.18 2.16 -6.81
CA LEU A 71 2.54 2.28 -8.22
C LEU A 71 2.57 3.75 -8.66
N CYS A 72 1.61 4.54 -8.19
CA CYS A 72 1.53 5.97 -8.46
C CYS A 72 2.74 6.73 -7.88
N SER A 73 3.12 6.44 -6.63
CA SER A 73 4.32 7.02 -6.00
C SER A 73 5.62 6.55 -6.65
N LEU A 74 5.69 5.28 -7.06
CA LEU A 74 6.83 4.76 -7.81
C LEU A 74 6.98 5.46 -9.16
N SER A 75 5.87 5.67 -9.88
CA SER A 75 5.92 6.46 -11.12
C SER A 75 6.33 7.91 -10.86
N ALA A 76 5.85 8.53 -9.78
CA ALA A 76 6.23 9.89 -9.43
C ALA A 76 7.74 10.00 -9.13
N LEU A 77 8.29 9.06 -8.36
CA LEU A 77 9.72 8.96 -8.07
C LEU A 77 10.54 8.71 -9.33
N ALA A 78 10.11 7.78 -10.18
CA ALA A 78 10.82 7.43 -11.41
C ALA A 78 10.85 8.62 -12.39
N LEU A 79 9.70 9.25 -12.66
CA LEU A 79 9.63 10.41 -13.55
C LEU A 79 10.45 11.59 -12.99
N GLY A 80 10.33 11.90 -11.69
CA GLY A 80 11.11 12.95 -11.06
C GLY A 80 12.62 12.70 -11.15
N SER A 81 13.06 11.47 -10.85
CA SER A 81 14.49 11.12 -10.93
C SER A 81 15.02 11.12 -12.35
N VAL A 82 14.26 10.57 -13.31
CA VAL A 82 14.67 10.51 -14.73
C VAL A 82 14.77 11.91 -15.32
N THR A 83 13.80 12.78 -15.01
CA THR A 83 13.83 14.16 -15.51
C THR A 83 15.01 14.96 -14.92
N MET A 84 15.34 14.74 -13.65
CA MET A 84 16.56 15.31 -13.06
C MET A 84 17.86 14.81 -13.73
N LEU A 85 17.88 13.56 -14.20
CA LEU A 85 19.06 12.93 -14.81
C LEU A 85 19.22 13.26 -16.30
N MET A 86 18.12 13.39 -17.03
CA MET A 86 18.10 13.62 -18.48
C MET A 86 18.20 15.10 -18.87
N SER A 87 18.02 16.03 -17.93
CA SER A 87 18.07 17.48 -18.18
C SER A 87 19.15 18.15 -17.31
N PRO A 88 20.44 18.03 -17.69
CA PRO A 88 21.54 18.68 -16.97
C PRO A 88 21.57 20.20 -17.19
N ASP A 89 20.97 20.70 -18.28
CA ASP A 89 20.80 22.13 -18.52
C ASP A 89 19.50 22.61 -17.85
N TRP A 90 19.57 22.92 -16.55
CA TRP A 90 18.45 23.45 -15.79
C TRP A 90 18.10 24.87 -16.28
N SER A 91 17.21 24.97 -17.26
CA SER A 91 16.79 26.26 -17.85
C SER A 91 16.09 27.18 -16.85
N THR A 92 15.64 26.69 -15.69
CA THR A 92 15.13 27.49 -14.56
C THR A 92 15.25 26.72 -13.24
N SER A 93 15.69 27.36 -12.16
CA SER A 93 15.81 26.75 -10.81
C SER A 93 14.48 26.18 -10.29
N ALA A 94 13.35 26.66 -10.80
CA ALA A 94 12.01 26.21 -10.42
C ALA A 94 11.73 24.76 -10.85
N ALA A 95 12.01 24.39 -12.10
CA ALA A 95 11.73 23.04 -12.60
C ALA A 95 12.55 21.97 -11.87
N PHE A 96 13.81 22.29 -11.55
CA PHE A 96 14.67 21.43 -10.74
C PHE A 96 14.10 21.22 -9.33
N LEU A 97 13.64 22.32 -8.69
CA LEU A 97 13.06 22.25 -7.36
C LEU A 97 11.78 21.43 -7.34
N GLU A 98 10.90 21.61 -8.32
CA GLU A 98 9.66 20.85 -8.46
C GLU A 98 9.92 19.34 -8.57
N GLN A 99 10.81 18.94 -9.47
CA GLN A 99 11.16 17.53 -9.68
C GLN A 99 11.85 16.92 -8.46
N THR A 100 12.69 17.70 -7.78
CA THR A 100 13.32 17.27 -6.52
C THR A 100 12.26 17.01 -5.43
N VAL A 101 11.33 17.94 -5.23
CA VAL A 101 10.29 17.79 -4.20
C VAL A 101 9.33 16.65 -4.53
N MET A 102 8.93 16.50 -5.81
CA MET A 102 8.13 15.36 -6.27
C MET A 102 8.85 14.02 -6.00
N THR A 103 10.15 13.95 -6.26
CA THR A 103 10.96 12.76 -6.01
C THR A 103 11.05 12.43 -4.52
N ILE A 104 11.25 13.43 -3.66
CA ILE A 104 11.31 13.25 -2.20
C ILE A 104 9.93 12.77 -1.68
N LEU A 105 8.84 13.42 -2.08
CA LEU A 105 7.50 13.04 -1.64
C LEU A 105 7.12 11.63 -2.12
N GLY A 106 7.34 11.32 -3.39
CA GLY A 106 7.10 9.97 -3.93
C GLY A 106 7.99 8.91 -3.26
N GLY A 107 9.26 9.24 -2.99
CA GLY A 107 10.19 8.36 -2.29
C GLY A 107 9.80 8.07 -0.85
N THR A 108 9.42 9.10 -0.09
CA THR A 108 8.96 8.92 1.30
C THR A 108 7.72 8.03 1.37
N HIS A 109 6.74 8.22 0.49
CA HIS A 109 5.56 7.36 0.41
C HIS A 109 5.92 5.92 0.04
N PHE A 110 6.78 5.74 -0.97
CA PHE A 110 7.24 4.44 -1.40
C PHE A 110 7.97 3.69 -0.28
N SER A 111 8.92 4.33 0.40
CA SER A 111 9.65 3.74 1.52
C SER A 111 8.71 3.39 2.68
N ALA A 112 7.77 4.27 3.02
CA ALA A 112 6.78 3.98 4.05
C ALA A 112 5.92 2.76 3.67
N SER A 113 5.53 2.66 2.40
CA SER A 113 4.74 1.54 1.88
C SER A 113 5.50 0.23 1.93
N VAL A 114 6.77 0.21 1.55
CA VAL A 114 7.64 -0.96 1.72
C VAL A 114 7.74 -1.38 3.19
N ALA A 115 7.94 -0.42 4.10
CA ALA A 115 8.00 -0.70 5.53
C ALA A 115 6.70 -1.32 6.06
N SER A 116 5.54 -0.85 5.58
CA SER A 116 4.25 -1.42 5.96
C SER A 116 4.03 -2.83 5.44
N PHE A 117 4.52 -3.17 4.24
CA PHE A 117 4.50 -4.54 3.74
C PHE A 117 5.36 -5.46 4.60
N ARG A 118 6.59 -5.03 4.95
CA ARG A 118 7.49 -5.79 5.82
C ARG A 118 6.92 -6.00 7.22
N PHE A 119 6.17 -5.02 7.75
CA PHE A 119 5.47 -5.16 9.03
C PHE A 119 4.33 -6.19 8.99
N GLY A 120 3.66 -6.31 7.85
CA GLY A 120 2.57 -7.29 7.64
C GLY A 120 3.05 -8.67 7.18
N SER A 121 4.32 -8.82 6.79
CA SER A 121 4.86 -10.11 6.35
C SER A 121 4.95 -11.08 7.53
N PRO A 122 4.42 -12.32 7.39
CA PRO A 122 4.59 -13.34 8.42
C PRO A 122 6.08 -13.66 8.56
N ASP A 123 6.53 -13.82 9.80
CA ASP A 123 7.86 -14.34 10.10
C ASP A 123 7.98 -15.78 9.57
N GLY A 124 9.18 -16.23 9.18
CA GLY A 124 9.39 -17.52 8.50
C GLY A 124 8.81 -18.71 9.29
N GLN A 125 8.79 -18.61 10.62
CA GLN A 125 8.19 -19.59 11.52
C GLN A 125 6.64 -19.66 11.45
N GLN A 126 5.96 -18.60 11.00
CA GLN A 126 4.49 -18.59 10.78
C GLN A 126 4.09 -18.92 9.34
N ALA A 127 5.00 -18.74 8.38
CA ALA A 127 4.79 -19.17 6.99
C ALA A 127 4.77 -20.71 6.88
N GLU A 128 5.71 -21.37 7.57
CA GLU A 128 5.76 -22.85 7.71
C GLU A 128 4.47 -23.42 8.32
N ARG A 129 3.89 -22.72 9.31
CA ARG A 129 2.71 -23.18 10.04
C ARG A 129 1.39 -23.02 9.27
N ARG A 130 1.36 -22.37 8.11
CA ARG A 130 0.13 -22.05 7.36
C ARG A 130 -0.18 -22.96 6.19
N CYS A 131 0.78 -23.73 5.72
CA CYS A 131 0.56 -24.85 4.83
C CYS A 131 1.01 -26.08 5.60
N GLY A 132 0.08 -26.99 5.92
CA GLY A 132 0.38 -28.29 6.53
C GLY A 132 1.18 -29.19 5.60
N HIS A 133 2.36 -28.75 5.21
CA HIS A 133 3.37 -29.52 4.53
C HIS A 133 4.48 -29.76 5.53
N GLU A 134 4.30 -30.80 6.31
CA GLU A 134 5.37 -31.40 7.08
C GLU A 134 5.94 -32.55 6.25
N ASP A 135 7.25 -32.51 5.96
CA ASP A 135 7.96 -33.48 5.09
C ASP A 135 8.00 -34.91 5.68
N ASN A 136 7.34 -35.13 6.81
CA ASN A 136 7.26 -36.42 7.50
C ASN A 136 5.85 -37.01 7.38
N PRO A 137 5.69 -38.22 6.81
CA PRO A 137 4.38 -38.89 6.74
C PRO A 137 3.77 -39.28 8.10
N TRP A 138 4.46 -38.99 9.22
CA TRP A 138 4.17 -39.54 10.55
C TRP A 138 4.36 -38.54 11.71
N ALA A 139 4.39 -37.23 11.45
CA ALA A 139 4.41 -36.29 12.58
C ALA A 139 3.12 -36.38 13.38
N ILE A 140 3.29 -36.71 14.66
CA ILE A 140 2.23 -36.66 15.66
C ILE A 140 2.08 -35.18 16.05
N PRO A 141 0.86 -34.61 16.06
CA PRO A 141 0.65 -33.22 16.47
C PRO A 141 1.20 -32.99 17.88
N ALA A 142 1.98 -31.91 18.05
CA ALA A 142 2.45 -31.51 19.37
C ALA A 142 1.23 -31.29 20.30
N PRO A 143 1.19 -31.94 21.49
CA PRO A 143 -0.01 -32.00 22.33
C PRO A 143 -0.43 -30.66 22.94
N ASN A 144 0.32 -29.58 22.76
CA ASN A 144 0.03 -28.29 23.41
C ASN A 144 -0.73 -27.27 22.54
N ASN A 145 -1.02 -27.57 21.27
CA ASN A 145 -1.58 -26.57 20.36
C ASN A 145 -3.02 -26.89 19.88
N THR A 146 -3.69 -27.84 20.53
CA THR A 146 -5.05 -28.34 20.25
C THR A 146 -6.19 -27.37 20.53
N LEU A 147 -5.93 -26.15 20.98
CA LEU A 147 -7.01 -25.24 21.40
C LEU A 147 -7.73 -24.53 20.24
N ASN A 148 -7.37 -24.79 18.97
CA ASN A 148 -8.00 -24.07 17.85
C ASN A 148 -8.13 -24.84 16.53
N TYR A 149 -8.03 -26.17 16.55
CA TYR A 149 -8.42 -26.98 15.40
C TYR A 149 -9.60 -27.88 15.79
N PRO A 150 -10.78 -27.72 15.16
CA PRO A 150 -11.82 -28.74 15.28
C PRO A 150 -11.26 -30.03 14.68
N SER A 151 -11.11 -31.03 15.55
CA SER A 151 -10.70 -32.38 15.17
C SER A 151 -11.79 -33.00 14.29
N PRO A 152 -11.44 -33.72 13.21
CA PRO A 152 -12.41 -34.42 12.35
C PRO A 152 -13.23 -35.50 13.08
N ASN A 153 -12.90 -35.81 14.34
CA ASN A 153 -13.55 -36.85 15.13
C ASN A 153 -14.68 -36.32 16.04
N ASP A 154 -14.94 -35.02 16.06
CA ASP A 154 -16.12 -34.48 16.74
C ASP A 154 -17.36 -34.74 15.87
N THR A 155 -17.90 -35.94 16.06
CA THR A 155 -19.21 -36.39 15.59
C THR A 155 -20.31 -35.58 16.29
N SER A 156 -20.51 -34.35 15.83
CA SER A 156 -21.69 -33.54 16.13
C SER A 156 -22.04 -32.66 14.93
N PRO A 157 -23.33 -32.43 14.63
CA PRO A 157 -23.78 -32.03 13.31
C PRO A 157 -23.58 -30.51 13.11
N ILE A 158 -22.35 -30.06 12.87
CA ILE A 158 -22.06 -28.67 12.42
C ILE A 158 -21.33 -28.67 11.06
N ALA A 159 -21.27 -29.82 10.38
CA ALA A 159 -20.89 -29.89 8.96
C ALA A 159 -21.99 -29.34 8.01
N ALA A 160 -23.12 -28.85 8.55
CA ALA A 160 -24.27 -28.40 7.75
C ALA A 160 -24.40 -26.86 7.63
N SER A 161 -23.55 -26.05 8.27
CA SER A 161 -23.71 -24.59 8.24
C SER A 161 -22.99 -23.88 7.07
N VAL A 162 -22.05 -24.55 6.41
CA VAL A 162 -21.22 -23.93 5.35
C VAL A 162 -21.80 -24.18 3.95
N LEU A 163 -22.82 -25.02 3.79
CA LEU A 163 -23.37 -25.42 2.49
C LEU A 163 -24.84 -25.08 2.23
N LEU A 164 -25.47 -24.17 2.98
CA LEU A 164 -26.84 -23.75 2.68
C LEU A 164 -27.03 -22.22 2.72
N THR A 165 -27.38 -21.70 1.53
CA THR A 165 -28.03 -20.41 1.20
C THR A 165 -27.11 -19.16 1.28
N SER A 166 -26.87 -18.28 0.30
CA SER A 166 -27.65 -17.72 -0.82
C SER A 166 -29.16 -17.92 -0.74
N PRO A 167 -29.93 -16.88 -0.38
CA PRO A 167 -30.43 -15.98 -1.42
C PRO A 167 -30.54 -14.50 -1.02
N ARG A 168 -30.79 -13.68 -2.05
CA ARG A 168 -31.19 -12.26 -2.08
C ARG A 168 -32.01 -11.76 -0.87
N LYS A 169 -31.69 -10.53 -0.44
CA LYS A 169 -32.57 -9.36 -0.64
C LYS A 169 -31.75 -8.08 -0.72
#